data_AF-U6L952-F1
#
_entry.id   AF-U6L952-F1
#
_cell.length_a   1.000
_cell.length_b   1.000
_cell.length_c   1.000
_cell.angle_alpha   90.00
_cell.angle_beta   90.00
_cell.angle_gamma   90.00
#
_symmetry.space_group_name_H-M   'P 1'
#
loop_
_entity.id
_entity.type
_entity.pdbx_description
1 polymer ?
#
loop_
_entity_poly.entity_id
_entity_poly.type
_entity_poly.pdbx_seq_one_letter_code
_entity_poly.pdbx_strand_id
1 'polypeptide(L)'
;MDPFVLQIRFIGSSGQPVKDICRQSCLSPIEALELTAQCRCIAPTAPDTLPCYPFVDRDPFCITGSSSYHVYFAGLQKQHEHRQLAAAAAAAANPAATAAAAAVAICIPDFKLRGETVLLSLKTLSSRTLKFSLAKGNGE
;
A
#
# COMPACT_ATOMS: atom_id res chain seq x y z
N MET A 1 -30.45 -6.49 8.85
CA MET A 1 -28.97 -6.53 8.92
C MET A 1 -28.49 -6.95 7.54
N ASP A 2 -27.91 -6.03 6.78
CA ASP A 2 -27.59 -6.25 5.36
C ASP A 2 -26.45 -7.27 5.17
N PRO A 3 -26.66 -8.33 4.36
CA PRO A 3 -25.67 -9.38 4.10
C PRO A 3 -24.52 -8.96 3.15
N PHE A 4 -24.39 -7.67 2.84
CA PHE A 4 -23.48 -7.14 1.81
C PHE A 4 -22.44 -6.15 2.37
N VAL A 5 -21.96 -6.36 3.61
CA VAL A 5 -20.78 -5.63 4.08
C VAL A 5 -19.60 -6.05 3.21
N LEU A 6 -19.21 -5.17 2.28
CA LEU A 6 -18.02 -5.30 1.45
C LEU A 6 -16.81 -5.50 2.38
N GLN A 7 -16.32 -6.74 2.48
CA GLN A 7 -15.14 -7.06 3.27
C GLN A 7 -13.88 -6.54 2.54
N ILE A 8 -13.63 -5.23 2.64
CA ILE A 8 -12.41 -4.60 2.12
C ILE A 8 -11.22 -5.08 2.96
N ARG A 9 -10.16 -5.48 2.28
CA ARG A 9 -8.94 -6.03 2.89
C ARG A 9 -7.80 -5.08 2.66
N PHE A 10 -7.16 -4.69 3.74
CA PHE A 10 -6.02 -3.80 3.75
C PHE A 10 -4.76 -4.60 4.07
N ILE A 11 -3.69 -4.26 3.38
CA ILE A 11 -2.35 -4.71 3.72
C ILE A 11 -1.40 -3.53 3.47
N GLY A 12 -0.37 -3.41 4.28
CA GLY A 12 0.56 -2.31 4.12
C GLY A 12 1.64 -2.31 5.18
N SER A 13 2.55 -1.37 5.05
CA SER A 13 3.66 -1.17 5.97
C SER A 13 3.79 0.30 6.36
N SER A 14 4.60 0.59 7.36
CA SER A 14 4.94 1.97 7.74
C SER A 14 5.91 2.66 6.76
N GLY A 15 6.26 2.01 5.63
CA GLY A 15 7.02 2.61 4.53
C GLY A 15 8.49 2.23 4.44
N GLN A 16 9.03 1.53 5.44
CA GLN A 16 10.44 1.12 5.46
C GLN A 16 10.81 0.21 4.28
N PRO A 17 10.02 -0.82 3.91
CA PRO A 17 10.33 -1.65 2.75
C PRO A 17 10.40 -0.86 1.44
N VAL A 18 9.43 0.03 1.19
CA VAL A 18 9.40 0.90 0.01
C VAL A 18 10.61 1.85 0.00
N LYS A 19 10.92 2.46 1.15
CA LYS A 19 12.08 3.35 1.29
C LYS A 19 13.39 2.62 1.00
N ASP A 20 13.50 1.37 1.45
CA ASP A 20 14.70 0.56 1.25
C ASP A 20 14.88 0.12 -0.22
N ILE A 21 13.79 -0.28 -0.88
CA ILE A 21 13.79 -0.55 -2.34
C ILE A 21 14.21 0.70 -3.13
N CYS A 22 13.65 1.87 -2.81
CA CYS A 22 14.02 3.13 -3.47
C CYS A 22 15.49 3.52 -3.21
N ARG A 23 16.09 3.07 -2.10
CA ARG A 23 17.52 3.32 -1.83
C ARG A 23 18.42 2.47 -2.72
N GLN A 24 17.94 1.33 -3.19
CA GLN A 24 18.70 0.32 -3.94
C GLN A 24 18.33 0.27 -5.42
N SER A 25 17.40 1.10 -5.87
CA SER A 25 16.89 1.10 -7.24
C SER A 25 16.58 2.52 -7.72
N CYS A 26 16.23 2.65 -8.99
CA CYS A 26 15.75 3.91 -9.58
C CYS A 26 14.22 4.07 -9.48
N LEU A 27 13.53 3.19 -8.73
CA LEU A 27 12.07 3.20 -8.63
C LEU A 27 11.57 4.34 -7.75
N SER A 28 10.48 4.97 -8.18
CA SER A 28 9.69 5.85 -7.32
C SER A 28 8.97 5.06 -6.21
N PRO A 29 8.52 5.71 -5.13
CA PRO A 29 7.81 5.02 -4.05
C PRO A 29 6.57 4.26 -4.49
N ILE A 30 5.78 4.81 -5.43
CA ILE A 30 4.61 4.12 -5.95
C ILE A 30 5.00 2.89 -6.76
N GLU A 31 6.04 2.97 -7.60
CA GLU A 31 6.54 1.83 -8.39
C GLU A 31 7.14 0.74 -7.51
N ALA A 32 7.89 1.11 -6.47
CA ALA A 32 8.39 0.17 -5.47
C ALA A 32 7.23 -0.52 -4.72
N LEU A 33 6.18 0.23 -4.38
CA LEU A 33 4.98 -0.33 -3.75
C LEU A 33 4.26 -1.32 -4.70
N GLU A 34 4.11 -0.97 -5.98
CA GLU A 34 3.57 -1.86 -7.00
C GLU A 34 4.40 -3.12 -7.18
N LEU A 35 5.73 -3.00 -7.20
CA LEU A 35 6.66 -4.13 -7.29
C LEU A 35 6.41 -5.11 -6.12
N THR A 36 6.36 -4.62 -4.88
CA THR A 36 6.11 -5.50 -3.71
C THR A 36 4.76 -6.22 -3.80
N ALA A 37 3.73 -5.53 -4.31
CA ALA A 37 2.41 -6.13 -4.53
C ALA A 37 2.46 -7.22 -5.63
N GLN A 38 3.15 -6.96 -6.75
CA GLN A 38 3.33 -7.92 -7.84
C GLN A 38 4.14 -9.15 -7.40
N CYS A 39 5.24 -8.94 -6.69
CA CYS A 39 6.09 -9.99 -6.13
C CYS A 39 5.41 -10.79 -5.01
N ARG A 40 4.27 -10.31 -4.51
CA ARG A 40 3.58 -10.86 -3.32
C ARG A 40 4.49 -10.97 -2.10
N CYS A 41 5.42 -10.01 -1.95
CA CYS A 41 6.34 -9.94 -0.82
C CYS A 41 6.42 -8.49 -0.33
N ILE A 42 6.04 -8.25 0.93
CA ILE A 42 5.98 -6.91 1.53
C ILE A 42 7.36 -6.27 1.63
N ALA A 43 8.40 -7.07 1.89
CA ALA A 43 9.76 -6.63 2.12
C ALA A 43 10.77 -7.54 1.39
N PRO A 44 10.87 -7.44 0.05
CA PRO A 44 11.72 -8.32 -0.76
C PRO A 44 13.21 -8.12 -0.53
N THR A 45 13.61 -7.02 0.12
CA THR A 45 15.00 -6.70 0.45
C THR A 45 15.41 -7.16 1.86
N ALA A 46 14.47 -7.74 2.62
CA ALA A 46 14.79 -8.40 3.89
C ALA A 46 15.24 -9.85 3.65
N PRO A 47 16.24 -10.37 4.39
CA PRO A 47 16.99 -9.72 5.47
C PRO A 47 18.20 -8.89 5.02
N ASP A 48 18.57 -8.93 3.74
CA ASP A 48 19.89 -8.50 3.26
C ASP A 48 20.21 -7.03 3.53
N THR A 49 19.24 -6.14 3.30
CA THR A 49 19.43 -4.69 3.44
C THR A 49 18.37 -4.05 4.34
N LEU A 50 17.23 -4.71 4.52
CA LEU A 50 16.26 -4.38 5.56
C LEU A 50 16.34 -5.42 6.70
N PRO A 51 16.76 -5.00 7.91
CA PRO A 51 16.83 -5.91 9.05
C PRO A 51 15.48 -6.52 9.39
N CYS A 52 15.45 -7.83 9.59
CA CYS A 52 14.27 -8.55 10.05
C CYS A 52 14.65 -9.63 11.08
N TYR A 53 13.64 -10.14 11.77
CA TYR A 53 13.82 -11.28 12.67
C TYR A 53 14.11 -12.56 11.84
N PRO A 54 15.03 -13.44 12.26
CA PRO A 54 15.34 -14.66 11.53
C PRO A 54 14.23 -15.70 11.69
N PHE A 55 13.20 -15.60 10.85
CA PHE A 55 12.11 -16.58 10.79
C PHE A 55 12.62 -17.90 10.21
N VAL A 56 12.37 -19.01 10.91
CA VAL A 56 12.85 -20.35 10.51
C VAL A 56 11.81 -21.10 9.69
N ASP A 57 10.54 -21.05 10.09
CA ASP A 57 9.49 -21.90 9.50
C ASP A 57 8.71 -21.23 8.37
N ARG A 58 8.39 -19.93 8.52
CA ARG A 58 7.56 -19.19 7.57
C ARG A 58 7.97 -17.72 7.53
N ASP A 59 8.20 -17.22 6.33
CA ASP A 59 8.41 -15.79 6.08
C ASP A 59 7.07 -15.02 6.21
N PRO A 60 6.95 -14.06 7.16
CA PRO A 60 5.76 -13.25 7.32
C PRO A 60 5.59 -12.19 6.22
N PHE A 61 6.62 -11.89 5.43
CA PHE A 61 6.53 -10.91 4.35
C PHE A 61 5.85 -11.48 3.10
N CYS A 62 5.81 -12.81 2.98
CA CYS A 62 5.13 -13.50 1.89
C CYS A 62 3.60 -13.40 2.03
N ILE A 63 2.95 -12.83 1.02
CA ILE A 63 1.49 -12.67 0.97
C ILE A 63 0.85 -13.97 0.48
N THR A 64 0.52 -14.85 1.41
CA THR A 64 -0.03 -16.19 1.15
C THR A 64 -1.56 -16.20 0.96
N GLY A 65 -2.07 -17.18 0.20
CA GLY A 65 -3.50 -17.43 -0.03
C GLY A 65 -4.12 -16.71 -1.24
N SER A 66 -5.30 -17.20 -1.68
CA SER A 66 -6.13 -16.63 -2.78
C SER A 66 -6.78 -15.26 -2.42
N SER A 67 -6.34 -14.68 -1.31
CA SER A 67 -6.82 -13.43 -0.77
C SER A 67 -6.26 -12.24 -1.57
N SER A 68 -7.00 -11.79 -2.59
CA SER A 68 -6.78 -10.48 -3.23
C SER A 68 -7.01 -9.38 -2.18
N TYR A 69 -5.94 -8.71 -1.75
CA TYR A 69 -6.07 -7.45 -1.01
C TYR A 69 -6.75 -6.42 -1.91
N HIS A 70 -7.53 -5.53 -1.31
CA HIS A 70 -8.22 -4.47 -2.04
C HIS A 70 -7.42 -3.16 -1.96
N VAL A 71 -6.69 -2.98 -0.86
CA VAL A 71 -5.88 -1.80 -0.60
C VAL A 71 -4.49 -2.25 -0.14
N TYR A 72 -3.47 -1.78 -0.86
CA TYR A 72 -2.06 -2.01 -0.58
C TYR A 72 -1.41 -0.65 -0.28
N PHE A 73 -0.85 -0.43 0.90
CA PHE A 73 -0.37 0.91 1.26
C PHE A 73 1.03 0.95 1.89
N ALA A 74 1.71 2.07 1.72
CA ALA A 74 2.92 2.41 2.46
C ALA A 74 2.77 3.77 3.16
N GLY A 75 3.05 3.77 4.47
CA GLY A 75 3.13 4.98 5.29
C GLY A 75 4.40 5.79 5.06
N LEU A 76 4.47 6.98 5.67
CA LEU A 76 5.67 7.83 5.75
C LEU A 76 6.31 8.17 4.39
N GLN A 77 5.49 8.33 3.35
CA GLN A 77 5.95 8.69 2.02
C GLN A 77 6.11 10.21 1.87
N LYS A 78 6.89 10.64 0.87
CA LYS A 78 7.14 12.07 0.63
C LYS A 78 5.90 12.84 0.17
N GLN A 79 4.94 12.15 -0.44
CA GLN A 79 3.71 12.73 -0.98
C GLN A 79 2.64 11.64 -1.10
N HIS A 80 1.38 12.07 -1.26
CA HIS A 80 0.29 11.16 -1.57
C HIS A 80 0.37 10.72 -3.04
N GLU A 81 0.33 9.42 -3.28
CA GLU A 81 0.17 8.82 -4.60
C GLU A 81 -0.88 7.72 -4.54
N HIS A 82 -1.63 7.56 -5.62
CA HIS A 82 -2.69 6.58 -5.78
C HIS A 82 -2.56 5.92 -7.14
N ARG A 83 -2.59 4.59 -7.19
CA ARG A 83 -2.57 3.86 -8.45
C ARG A 83 -3.45 2.63 -8.40
N GLN A 84 -4.16 2.34 -9.48
CA GLN A 84 -4.84 1.06 -9.63
C GLN A 84 -3.80 0.00 -9.98
N LEU A 85 -3.75 -1.06 -9.20
CA LEU A 85 -2.95 -2.23 -9.50
C LEU A 85 -3.67 -3.02 -10.61
N ALA A 86 -2.96 -3.27 -11.70
CA ALA A 86 -3.42 -4.24 -12.68
C ALA A 86 -3.63 -5.59 -11.98
N ALA A 87 -4.61 -6.37 -12.44
CA ALA A 87 -4.79 -7.76 -12.02
C ALA A 87 -3.64 -8.62 -12.59
N ALA A 88 -2.42 -8.40 -12.11
CA ALA A 88 -1.17 -8.79 -12.76
C ALA A 88 -0.88 -10.31 -12.76
N ALA A 89 -1.81 -11.15 -12.30
CA ALA A 89 -1.63 -12.61 -12.31
C ALA A 89 -2.90 -13.44 -12.56
N ALA A 90 -4.10 -12.87 -12.44
CA ALA A 90 -5.34 -13.64 -12.63
C ALA A 90 -5.62 -13.92 -14.12
N ALA A 91 -5.30 -12.98 -15.02
CA ALA A 91 -5.60 -13.10 -16.45
C ALA A 91 -4.68 -14.07 -17.21
N ALA A 92 -3.43 -14.25 -16.77
CA ALA A 92 -2.49 -15.16 -17.42
C ALA A 92 -2.72 -16.64 -17.02
N ALA A 93 -3.27 -16.89 -15.83
CA ALA A 93 -3.46 -18.24 -15.30
C ALA A 93 -4.91 -18.76 -15.43
N ASN A 94 -5.92 -17.89 -15.54
CA ASN A 94 -7.30 -18.36 -15.68
C ASN A 94 -8.19 -17.31 -16.41
N PRO A 95 -8.54 -17.51 -17.69
CA PRO A 95 -9.41 -16.59 -18.43
C PRO A 95 -10.86 -16.53 -17.89
N ALA A 96 -11.22 -17.41 -16.96
CA ALA A 96 -12.50 -17.41 -16.24
C ALA A 96 -12.48 -16.63 -14.90
N ALA A 97 -11.33 -16.05 -14.51
CA ALA A 97 -11.24 -15.20 -13.32
C ALA A 97 -12.00 -13.89 -13.57
N THR A 98 -13.27 -13.92 -13.18
CA THR A 98 -14.20 -12.78 -13.18
C THR A 98 -13.49 -11.59 -12.56
N ALA A 99 -13.54 -10.45 -13.26
CA ALA A 99 -12.87 -9.18 -12.93
C ALA A 99 -12.74 -8.96 -11.42
N ALA A 100 -11.60 -9.37 -10.86
CA ALA A 100 -11.28 -9.07 -9.48
C ALA A 100 -11.26 -7.54 -9.36
N ALA A 101 -12.03 -6.99 -8.41
CA ALA A 101 -12.01 -5.56 -8.14
C ALA A 101 -10.56 -5.09 -8.05
N ALA A 102 -10.18 -4.16 -8.94
CA ALA A 102 -8.80 -3.71 -9.08
C ALA A 102 -8.31 -3.20 -7.72
N ALA A 103 -7.31 -3.88 -7.16
CA ALA A 103 -6.68 -3.43 -5.93
C ALA A 103 -6.05 -2.06 -6.15
N VAL A 104 -5.94 -1.25 -5.10
CA VAL A 104 -5.29 0.06 -5.19
C VAL A 104 -4.01 0.10 -4.36
N ALA A 105 -2.98 0.73 -4.92
CA ALA A 105 -1.74 1.07 -4.24
C ALA A 105 -1.81 2.53 -3.76
N ILE A 106 -1.51 2.76 -2.47
CA ILE A 106 -1.60 4.09 -1.86
C ILE A 106 -0.32 4.42 -1.10
N CYS A 107 0.35 5.49 -1.52
CA CYS A 107 1.40 6.13 -0.74
C CYS A 107 0.73 7.14 0.22
N ILE A 108 0.92 6.95 1.51
CA ILE A 108 0.39 7.83 2.56
C ILE A 108 1.52 8.78 2.98
N PRO A 109 1.31 10.12 2.88
CA PRO A 109 2.32 11.09 3.21
C PRO A 109 2.70 11.06 4.69
N ASP A 110 3.92 11.45 5.00
CA ASP A 110 4.34 11.73 6.38
C ASP A 110 3.59 12.95 6.93
N PHE A 111 2.69 12.69 7.87
CA PHE A 111 1.89 13.73 8.51
C PHE A 111 2.74 14.78 9.20
N LYS A 112 3.87 14.40 9.83
CA LYS A 112 4.75 15.33 10.53
C LYS A 112 5.36 16.35 9.58
N LEU A 113 5.66 15.93 8.34
CA LEU A 113 6.28 16.78 7.33
C LEU A 113 5.25 17.59 6.53
N ARG A 114 4.07 17.03 6.27
CA ARG A 114 3.10 17.63 5.33
C ARG A 114 1.84 18.20 5.98
N GLY A 115 1.50 17.77 7.19
CA GLY A 115 0.19 18.04 7.80
C GLY A 115 -0.96 17.46 6.96
N GLU A 116 -0.71 16.37 6.25
CA GLU A 116 -1.62 15.77 5.28
C GLU A 116 -1.96 14.33 5.68
N THR A 117 -3.23 13.94 5.59
CA THR A 117 -3.70 12.55 5.76
C THR A 117 -4.53 12.11 4.56
N VAL A 118 -4.75 10.81 4.39
CA VAL A 118 -5.48 10.24 3.24
C VAL A 118 -6.84 9.73 3.70
N LEU A 119 -7.90 10.21 3.05
CA LEU A 119 -9.24 9.67 3.18
C LEU A 119 -9.54 8.74 2.00
N LEU A 120 -9.87 7.49 2.28
CA LEU A 120 -10.22 6.48 1.28
C LEU A 120 -11.72 6.18 1.31
N SER A 121 -12.38 6.29 0.16
CA SER A 121 -13.76 5.83 -0.01
C SER A 121 -13.79 4.32 -0.17
N LEU A 122 -14.43 3.60 0.76
CA LEU A 122 -14.50 2.13 0.69
C LEU A 122 -15.43 1.62 -0.43
N LYS A 123 -16.35 2.47 -0.92
CA LYS A 123 -17.27 2.14 -2.01
C LYS A 123 -16.60 2.19 -3.39
N THR A 124 -15.71 3.16 -3.58
CA THR A 124 -15.09 3.46 -4.89
C THR A 124 -13.59 3.18 -4.92
N LEU A 125 -12.99 2.89 -3.76
CA LEU A 125 -11.55 2.82 -3.53
C LEU A 125 -10.78 4.06 -4.00
N SER A 126 -11.44 5.21 -4.17
CA SER A 126 -10.77 6.47 -4.49
C SER A 126 -10.24 7.15 -3.23
N SER A 127 -9.04 7.71 -3.31
CA SER A 127 -8.41 8.43 -2.20
C SER A 127 -8.33 9.93 -2.46
N ARG A 128 -8.40 10.72 -1.38
CA ARG A 128 -8.11 12.16 -1.40
C ARG A 128 -7.32 12.57 -0.17
N THR A 129 -6.54 13.63 -0.29
CA THR A 129 -5.78 14.18 0.84
C THR A 129 -6.60 15.20 1.63
N LEU A 130 -6.54 15.14 2.96
CA LEU A 130 -7.00 16.20 3.86
C LEU A 130 -5.78 16.90 4.45
N LYS A 131 -5.75 18.23 4.40
CA LYS A 131 -4.65 19.04 4.89
C LYS A 131 -5.08 19.84 6.12
N PHE A 132 -4.28 19.76 7.17
CA PHE A 132 -4.50 20.48 8.41
C PHE A 132 -3.52 21.64 8.51
N SER A 133 -4.05 22.82 8.78
CA SER A 133 -3.27 23.99 9.13
C SER A 133 -3.87 24.64 10.37
N LEU A 134 -3.02 25.11 11.28
CA LEU A 134 -3.46 25.94 12.39
C LEU A 134 -3.86 27.30 11.81
N ALA A 135 -5.05 27.79 12.18
CA ALA A 135 -5.35 29.20 12.00
C ALA A 135 -4.38 29.99 12.88
N LYS A 136 -3.68 30.99 12.32
CA LYS A 136 -2.99 31.97 13.15
C LYS A 136 -4.08 32.68 13.96
N GLY A 137 -4.10 32.44 15.27
CA GLY A 137 -4.88 33.28 16.16
C GLY A 137 -4.37 34.71 16.03
N ASN A 138 -5.28 35.66 15.78
CA ASN A 138 -4.94 37.07 15.94
C ASN A 138 -4.63 37.25 17.42
N GLY A 139 -3.34 37.34 17.76
CA GLY A 139 -2.90 37.64 19.11
C GLY A 139 -3.36 39.05 19.47
N GLU A 140 -4.30 39.13 20.42
CA GLU A 140 -4.44 40.30 21.30
C GLU A 140 -3.35 40.25 22.38
#